data_AF-A0A845HR20-F1
#
_entry.id   AF-A0A845HR20-F1
#
_cell.length_a   1.000
_cell.length_b   1.000
_cell.length_c   1.000
_cell.angle_alpha   90.00
_cell.angle_beta   90.00
_cell.angle_gamma   90.00
#
_symmetry.space_group_name_H-M   'P 1'
#
loop_
_entity.id
_entity.type
_entity.pdbx_description
1 polymer ?
#
loop_
_entity_poly.entity_id
_entity_poly.type
_entity_poly.pdbx_seq_one_letter_code
_entity_poly.pdbx_strand_id
1 'polypeptide(L)' 'RRARALVRQLARLLDEGDGAAIDVLEQSATALAAGLGVAVFEQVTAAAHQFDFETALARLRAGAP' A
#
# COMPACT_ATOMS: atom_id res chain seq x y z
N ARG A 1 -6.01 -3.77 -14.31
CA ARG A 1 -5.84 -5.20 -13.91
C ARG A 1 -4.57 -5.43 -13.06
N ARG A 2 -3.41 -4.84 -13.39
CA ARG A 2 -2.15 -4.98 -12.62
C ARG A 2 -2.14 -4.24 -11.27
N ALA A 3 -2.56 -2.97 -11.23
CA ALA A 3 -2.65 -2.20 -9.99
C ALA A 3 -3.54 -2.88 -8.92
N ARG A 4 -4.67 -3.46 -9.32
CA ARG A 4 -5.55 -4.20 -8.40
C ARG A 4 -4.90 -5.45 -7.79
N ALA A 5 -3.99 -6.10 -8.52
CA ALA A 5 -3.23 -7.24 -7.98
C ALA A 5 -2.19 -6.76 -6.96
N LEU A 6 -1.49 -5.66 -7.26
CA LEU A 6 -0.53 -5.03 -6.35
C LEU A 6 -1.21 -4.54 -5.06
N VAL A 7 -2.39 -3.91 -5.15
CA VAL A 7 -3.17 -3.49 -3.97
C VAL A 7 -3.57 -4.67 -3.10
N ARG A 8 -3.97 -5.81 -3.69
CA ARG A 8 -4.29 -7.02 -2.91
C ARG A 8 -3.06 -7.65 -2.26
N GLN A 9 -1.94 -7.68 -2.98
CA GLN A 9 -0.67 -8.17 -2.44
C GLN A 9 -0.22 -7.29 -1.27
N LEU A 10 -0.25 -5.97 -1.45
CA LEU A 10 0.11 -5.00 -0.42
C LEU A 10 -0.81 -5.12 0.80
N ALA A 11 -2.13 -5.23 0.59
CA ALA A 11 -3.08 -5.40 1.68
C ALA A 11 -2.80 -6.66 2.51
N ARG A 12 -2.39 -7.76 1.85
CA ARG A 12 -2.01 -8.99 2.54
C ARG A 12 -0.73 -8.81 3.36
N LEU A 13 0.32 -8.22 2.78
CA LEU A 13 1.59 -8.03 3.48
C LEU A 13 1.44 -7.10 4.69
N LEU A 14 0.62 -6.05 4.57
CA LEU A 14 0.31 -5.15 5.68
C LEU A 14 -0.50 -5.85 6.79
N ASP A 15 -1.43 -6.74 6.43
CA ASP A 15 -2.23 -7.54 7.38
C ASP A 15 -1.35 -8.57 8.12
N GLU A 16 -0.35 -9.13 7.44
CA GLU A 16 0.64 -10.05 8.00
C GLU A 16 1.75 -9.31 8.81
N GLY A 17 1.82 -7.98 8.71
CA GLY A 17 2.89 -7.17 9.33
C GLY A 17 4.27 -7.42 8.70
N ASP A 18 4.31 -7.84 7.44
CA ASP A 18 5.53 -8.21 6.72
C ASP A 18 6.22 -6.96 6.15
N GLY A 19 7.51 -6.81 6.48
CA GLY A 19 8.37 -5.73 5.97
C GLY A 19 8.49 -5.71 4.44
N ALA A 20 8.22 -6.82 3.75
CA ALA A 20 8.12 -6.85 2.29
C ALA A 20 7.03 -5.92 1.72
N ALA A 21 6.09 -5.44 2.55
CA ALA A 21 5.16 -4.38 2.17
C ALA A 21 5.87 -3.11 1.71
N ILE A 22 6.99 -2.75 2.35
CA ILE A 22 7.81 -1.58 2.02
C ILE A 22 8.44 -1.76 0.64
N ASP A 23 9.03 -2.92 0.38
CA ASP A 23 9.62 -3.25 -0.92
C ASP A 23 8.60 -3.12 -2.07
N VAL A 24 7.37 -3.60 -1.85
CA VAL A 24 6.29 -3.50 -2.84
C VAL A 24 5.89 -2.04 -3.08
N LEU A 25 5.82 -1.21 -2.03
CA LEU A 25 5.52 0.22 -2.14
C LEU A 25 6.56 0.95 -2.97
N GLU A 26 7.86 0.70 -2.72
CA GLU A 26 8.97 1.33 -3.44
C GLU A 26 9.06 0.87 -4.89
N GLN A 27 9.04 -0.45 -5.13
CA GLN A 27 9.22 -1.02 -6.47
C GLN A 27 8.02 -0.77 -7.39
N SER A 28 6.83 -0.57 -6.83
CA SER A 28 5.58 -0.41 -7.60
C SER A 28 4.95 0.98 -7.45
N ALA A 29 5.69 1.98 -6.98
CA ALA A 29 5.18 3.32 -6.65
C ALA A 29 4.27 3.92 -7.75
N THR A 30 4.75 3.99 -8.99
CA THR A 30 3.98 4.55 -10.11
C THR A 30 2.68 3.80 -10.38
N ALA A 31 2.69 2.47 -10.31
CA ALA A 31 1.52 1.64 -10.59
C ALA A 31 0.49 1.68 -9.45
N LEU A 32 0.96 1.78 -8.20
CA LEU A 32 0.12 1.93 -7.01
C LEU A 32 -0.50 3.32 -6.94
N ALA A 33 0.29 4.38 -7.15
CA ALA A 33 -0.20 5.75 -7.19
C ALA A 33 -1.25 5.96 -8.30
N ALA A 34 -1.05 5.36 -9.48
CA ALA A 34 -2.04 5.41 -10.55
C ALA A 34 -3.35 4.65 -10.22
N GLY A 35 -3.29 3.65 -9.33
CA GLY A 35 -4.45 2.84 -8.93
C GLY A 35 -5.20 3.36 -7.70
N LEU A 36 -4.49 4.02 -6.78
CA LEU A 36 -5.02 4.51 -5.50
C LEU A 36 -5.25 6.03 -5.49
N GLY A 37 -4.61 6.76 -6.42
CA GLY A 37 -4.39 8.19 -6.31
C GLY A 37 -3.16 8.50 -5.46
N VAL A 38 -2.43 9.56 -5.84
CA VAL A 38 -1.16 9.95 -5.21
C VAL A 38 -1.32 10.21 -3.70
N ALA A 39 -2.37 10.93 -3.30
CA ALA A 39 -2.60 11.27 -1.89
C ALA A 39 -2.81 10.04 -1.00
N VAL A 40 -3.56 9.04 -1.46
CA VAL A 40 -3.75 7.78 -0.72
C VAL A 40 -2.45 7.01 -0.67
N PHE A 41 -1.74 6.91 -1.80
CA PHE A 41 -0.47 6.21 -1.87
C PHE A 41 0.55 6.80 -0.89
N GLU A 42 0.71 8.12 -0.83
CA GLU A 42 1.63 8.78 0.10
C GLU A 42 1.28 8.52 1.58
N GLN A 43 -0.01 8.51 1.93
CA GLN A 43 -0.46 8.20 3.29
C GLN A 43 -0.14 6.75 3.68
N VAL A 44 -0.36 5.79 2.76
CA VAL A 44 -0.04 4.38 2.99
C VAL A 44 1.47 4.21 3.16
N THR A 45 2.28 4.80 2.27
CA THR A 45 3.75 4.73 2.34
C THR A 45 4.29 5.35 3.63
N ALA A 46 3.77 6.51 4.03
CA ALA A 46 4.21 7.20 5.24
C ALA A 46 3.95 6.38 6.52
N ALA A 47 2.80 5.70 6.60
CA ALA A 47 2.48 4.82 7.72
C ALA A 47 3.33 3.54 7.70
N ALA A 48 3.48 2.91 6.54
CA ALA A 48 4.29 1.70 6.38
C ALA A 48 5.77 1.91 6.75
N HIS A 49 6.37 3.06 6.40
CA HIS A 49 7.74 3.40 6.79
C HIS A 49 7.92 3.67 8.29
N GLN A 50 6.83 3.96 9.01
CA GLN A 50 6.83 4.06 10.47
C GLN A 50 6.57 2.71 11.14
N PHE A 51 6.52 1.61 10.35
CA PHE A 51 6.08 0.29 10.78
C PHE A 51 4.65 0.27 11.35
N ASP A 52 3.86 1.31 11.06
CA ASP A 52 2.44 1.39 11.39
C ASP A 52 1.62 0.74 10.28
N PHE A 53 1.72 -0.60 10.21
CA PHE A 53 1.07 -1.40 9.18
C PHE A 53 -0.46 -1.42 9.33
N GLU A 54 -0.97 -1.26 10.54
CA GLU A 54 -2.41 -1.16 10.80
C GLU A 54 -2.99 0.11 10.16
N THR A 55 -2.38 1.28 10.41
CA THR A 55 -2.81 2.52 9.76
C THR A 55 -2.62 2.45 8.26
N ALA A 56 -1.51 1.90 7.77
CA ALA A 56 -1.28 1.73 6.33
C ALA A 56 -2.38 0.89 5.67
N LEU A 57 -2.78 -0.22 6.30
CA LEU A 57 -3.83 -1.11 5.80
C LEU A 57 -5.20 -0.43 5.82
N ALA A 58 -5.53 0.31 6.88
CA ALA A 58 -6.77 1.06 6.99
C ALA A 58 -6.90 2.09 5.86
N ARG A 59 -5.82 2.85 5.59
CA ARG A 59 -5.76 3.83 4.48
C ARG A 59 -5.88 3.16 3.12
N LEU A 60 -5.19 2.04 2.93
CA LEU A 60 -5.24 1.28 1.68
C LEU A 60 -6.67 0.78 1.39
N ARG A 61 -7.37 0.24 2.39
CA ARG A 61 -8.76 -0.23 2.26
C ARG A 61 -9.75 0.90 2.00
N ALA A 62 -9.51 2.09 2.55
CA ALA A 62 -10.36 3.26 2.34
C ALA A 62 -10.21 3.88 0.93
N GLY A 63 -9.03 3.77 0.31
CA GLY A 63 -8.76 4.33 -1.02
C GLY A 63 -8.79 3.32 -2.17
N ALA A 64 -8.98 2.03 -1.88
CA ALA A 64 -9.11 1.00 -2.91
C ALA A 64 -10.53 0.98 -3.51
N PRO A 65 -10.68 0.98 -4.85
CA PRO A 65 -11.98 0.82 -5.52
C PRO A 65 -12.49 -0.62 -5.57
#